data_AF-A0AAV9EA89-F1
#
_entry.id   AF-A0AAV9EA89-F1
#
_cell.length_a   1.000
_cell.length_b   1.000
_cell.length_c   1.000
_cell.angle_alpha   90.00
_cell.angle_beta   90.00
_cell.angle_gamma   90.00
#
_symmetry.space_group_name_H-M   'P 1'
#
loop_
_entity.id
_entity.type
_entity.pdbx_description
1 polymer ?
#
loop_
_entity_poly.entity_id
_entity_poly.type
_entity_poly.pdbx_seq_one_letter_code
_entity_poly.pdbx_strand_id
1 'polypeptide(L)'
;MASLLFPATALSPLAADIHRSCPATACRLVGPRRRWLRSGLSVRESRDPGLFPTVRRIRAETEEAIVREPMVPPYNVLITGSTKGIGYALAKEFLKVGDNVVICSRSAERVESAVLNLRNEFGEQHVWGMVCDVRDGKNVNALVSFACAKLKYIDLWINNAGSNAYSHKPLAETSDEDLMEVVTTNTLGLMICCREAINMMQRQPRGGHIFNMDGAGSDGRPTPRFAAYGATKRSVVHLTKSLQAELQMHEVKSVMVHILSPGMVTTDLLMSGANTKQAKFFINILAEPPEVGEITSLKSHALMV
;
A
#
# COMPACT_ATOMS: atom_id res chain seq x y z
N MET A 1 -44.39 -41.58 -28.12
CA MET A 1 -44.36 -42.88 -27.41
C MET A 1 -43.01 -42.96 -26.73
N ALA A 2 -42.81 -42.94 -25.41
CA ALA A 2 -43.63 -42.96 -24.20
C ALA A 2 -42.84 -42.10 -23.16
N SER A 3 -43.43 -41.16 -22.40
CA SER A 3 -44.21 -41.36 -21.16
C SER A 3 -43.39 -42.14 -20.12
N LEU A 4 -42.96 -41.54 -19.00
CA LEU A 4 -43.69 -41.38 -17.72
C LEU A 4 -42.90 -40.34 -16.87
N LEU A 5 -43.46 -39.21 -16.39
CA LEU A 5 -44.48 -38.95 -15.35
C LEU A 5 -44.03 -39.19 -13.89
N PHE A 6 -44.15 -38.09 -13.12
CA PHE A 6 -43.93 -37.84 -11.69
C PHE A 6 -44.75 -38.74 -10.74
N PRO A 7 -44.57 -38.59 -9.40
CA PRO A 7 -45.51 -37.71 -8.72
C PRO A 7 -44.85 -36.69 -7.76
N ALA A 8 -45.52 -35.55 -7.69
CA ALA A 8 -45.44 -34.55 -6.63
C ALA A 8 -46.52 -34.83 -5.56
N THR A 9 -46.23 -34.46 -4.32
CA THR A 9 -47.19 -34.18 -3.23
C THR A 9 -46.56 -33.02 -2.42
N ALA A 10 -46.98 -31.74 -2.54
CA ALA A 10 -48.20 -31.09 -2.06
C ALA A 10 -48.36 -31.16 -0.51
N LEU A 11 -48.04 -30.07 0.22
CA LEU A 11 -48.99 -29.09 0.83
C LEU A 11 -49.64 -29.65 2.13
N SER A 12 -49.69 -29.01 3.32
CA SER A 12 -49.82 -27.59 3.68
C SER A 12 -49.92 -27.45 5.25
N PRO A 13 -50.53 -26.42 5.91
CA PRO A 13 -49.86 -25.59 6.94
C PRO A 13 -50.56 -25.56 8.32
N LEU A 14 -49.90 -25.06 9.37
CA LEU A 14 -50.54 -24.58 10.62
C LEU A 14 -49.47 -23.83 11.43
N ALA A 15 -49.46 -22.49 11.56
CA ALA A 15 -50.40 -21.57 12.23
C ALA A 15 -50.39 -21.65 13.77
N ALA A 16 -49.96 -20.53 14.38
CA ALA A 16 -50.29 -19.95 15.70
C ALA A 16 -49.01 -19.46 16.41
N ASP A 17 -48.64 -18.18 16.34
CA ASP A 17 -49.08 -17.04 17.17
C ASP A 17 -48.71 -17.11 18.66
N ILE A 18 -48.48 -15.93 19.27
CA ILE A 18 -48.15 -15.61 20.68
C ILE A 18 -46.63 -15.45 20.91
N HIS A 19 -46.02 -14.33 21.33
CA HIS A 19 -46.47 -13.18 22.12
C HIS A 19 -45.62 -11.91 21.83
N ARG A 20 -46.31 -10.76 21.87
CA ARG A 20 -45.84 -9.35 21.99
C ARG A 20 -44.69 -9.23 23.03
N SER A 21 -43.72 -8.30 22.93
CA SER A 21 -43.95 -6.84 23.01
C SER A 21 -42.63 -6.05 22.86
N CYS A 22 -42.65 -5.03 21.99
CA CYS A 22 -41.71 -3.90 22.00
C CYS A 22 -42.53 -2.62 22.26
N PRO A 23 -42.21 -1.79 23.26
CA PRO A 23 -42.74 -0.45 23.34
C PRO A 23 -41.64 0.58 23.05
N ALA A 24 -41.82 1.29 21.93
CA ALA A 24 -41.25 2.61 21.73
C ALA A 24 -42.14 3.65 22.41
N THR A 25 -41.72 4.20 23.55
CA THR A 25 -42.02 5.59 23.98
C THR A 25 -41.32 5.90 25.31
N ALA A 26 -40.35 6.80 25.29
CA ALA A 26 -40.09 7.77 26.38
C ALA A 26 -39.02 8.78 25.94
N CYS A 27 -39.47 9.79 25.20
CA CYS A 27 -38.78 11.05 25.07
C CYS A 27 -39.04 11.85 26.35
N ARG A 28 -37.99 12.19 27.13
CA ARG A 28 -37.87 13.46 27.89
C ARG A 28 -36.51 13.57 28.58
N LEU A 29 -35.68 14.44 27.99
CA LEU A 29 -34.89 15.52 28.61
C LEU A 29 -34.79 15.51 30.15
N VAL A 30 -33.56 15.37 30.69
CA VAL A 30 -32.94 16.29 31.69
C VAL A 30 -31.40 16.11 31.64
N GLY A 31 -30.64 17.15 31.29
CA GLY A 31 -29.20 17.27 31.63
C GLY A 31 -29.02 17.89 33.03
N PRO A 32 -27.82 18.34 33.48
CA PRO A 32 -26.55 18.39 32.77
C PRO A 32 -25.29 18.04 33.64
N ARG A 33 -24.12 18.11 32.98
CA ARG A 33 -22.76 18.36 33.53
C ARG A 33 -22.13 17.30 34.45
N ARG A 34 -21.12 16.59 33.95
CA ARG A 34 -20.00 16.12 34.78
C ARG A 34 -18.70 16.80 34.38
N ARG A 35 -18.18 17.47 35.40
CA ARG A 35 -17.02 18.36 35.49
C ARG A 35 -15.79 17.49 35.72
N TRP A 36 -14.72 17.80 34.99
CA TRP A 36 -13.38 17.25 35.17
C TRP A 36 -12.91 17.40 36.62
N LEU A 37 -12.52 16.28 37.24
CA LEU A 37 -11.84 16.24 38.53
C LEU A 37 -10.41 16.74 38.35
N ARG A 38 -10.12 17.96 38.84
CA ARG A 38 -8.77 18.37 39.20
C ARG A 38 -8.55 18.04 40.67
N SER A 39 -7.55 17.21 40.94
CA SER A 39 -6.99 16.97 42.26
C SER A 39 -6.37 18.26 42.82
N GLY A 40 -6.43 18.35 44.15
CA GLY A 40 -6.39 19.60 44.90
C GLY A 40 -5.03 20.25 45.05
N LEU A 41 -5.09 21.58 45.19
CA LEU A 41 -4.14 22.37 45.95
C LEU A 41 -4.95 23.43 46.70
N SER A 42 -4.89 23.38 48.03
CA SER A 42 -5.43 24.41 48.91
C SER A 42 -4.53 25.64 48.83
N VAL A 43 -5.09 26.77 48.40
CA VAL A 43 -4.39 28.05 48.45
C VAL A 43 -4.75 28.71 49.78
N ARG A 44 -3.80 28.73 50.71
CA ARG A 44 -3.80 29.69 51.82
C ARG A 44 -3.34 31.03 51.26
N GLU A 45 -4.19 32.04 51.38
CA GLU A 45 -3.90 33.42 51.03
C GLU A 45 -2.90 33.99 52.06
N SER A 46 -1.66 34.23 51.64
CA SER A 46 -0.69 35.02 52.40
C SER A 46 -0.49 36.36 51.72
N ARG A 47 -0.81 37.44 52.43
CA ARG A 47 -0.55 38.83 52.05
C ARG A 47 0.93 39.11 52.17
N ASP A 48 1.63 39.28 51.05
CA ASP A 48 2.95 39.93 51.03
C ASP A 48 3.15 40.68 49.69
N PRO A 49 3.19 42.02 49.68
CA PRO A 49 3.35 42.82 48.47
C PRO A 49 4.83 43.07 48.20
N GLY A 50 5.53 42.13 47.54
CA GLY A 50 6.92 42.40 47.19
C GLY A 50 7.79 41.26 46.69
N LEU A 51 7.36 40.46 45.70
CA LEU A 51 8.28 39.76 44.81
C LEU A 51 7.51 39.15 43.62
N PHE A 52 7.56 39.78 42.45
CA PHE A 52 7.14 39.11 41.22
C PHE A 52 8.30 38.20 40.78
N PRO A 53 8.13 36.87 40.73
CA PRO A 53 9.14 36.03 40.10
C PRO A 53 9.08 36.29 38.60
N THR A 54 10.16 36.85 38.05
CA THR A 54 10.35 37.01 36.61
C THR A 54 10.23 35.62 35.97
N VAL A 55 9.11 35.36 35.29
CA VAL A 55 8.94 34.18 34.46
C VAL A 55 9.95 34.30 33.33
N ARG A 56 11.11 33.66 33.49
CA ARG A 56 12.04 33.43 32.38
C ARG A 56 11.24 32.67 31.33
N ARG A 57 10.96 33.32 30.19
CA ARG A 57 10.57 32.65 28.96
C ARG A 57 11.64 31.59 28.69
N ILE A 58 11.34 30.34 29.02
CA ILE A 58 12.03 29.20 28.44
C ILE A 58 11.74 29.34 26.94
N ARG A 59 12.75 29.75 26.18
CA ARG A 59 12.69 29.70 24.72
C ARG A 59 12.29 28.28 24.38
N ALA A 60 11.19 28.12 23.65
CA ALA A 60 10.91 26.86 22.97
C ALA A 60 12.18 26.51 22.21
N GLU A 61 12.79 25.39 22.59
CA GLU A 61 13.87 24.79 21.84
C GLU A 61 13.31 24.60 20.43
N THR A 62 13.92 25.28 19.47
CA THR A 62 13.63 25.14 18.06
C THR A 62 13.80 23.66 17.74
N GLU A 63 12.71 22.97 17.39
CA GLU A 63 12.80 21.67 16.73
C GLU A 63 13.76 21.86 15.56
N GLU A 64 14.97 21.31 15.67
CA GLU A 64 15.90 21.26 14.56
C GLU A 64 15.17 20.51 13.45
N ALA A 65 14.84 21.22 12.37
CA ALA A 65 14.30 20.60 11.19
C ALA A 65 15.26 19.49 10.78
N ILE A 66 14.85 18.23 10.90
CA ILE A 66 15.65 17.08 10.48
C ILE A 66 15.97 17.29 8.99
N VAL A 67 17.18 17.74 8.71
CA VAL A 67 17.66 17.96 7.34
C VAL A 67 17.84 16.58 6.75
N ARG A 68 16.91 16.19 5.89
CA ARG A 68 16.97 14.90 5.19
C ARG A 68 17.98 15.00 4.07
N GLU A 69 18.72 13.92 3.89
CA GLU A 69 19.56 13.77 2.72
C GLU A 69 18.66 13.75 1.46
N PRO A 70 18.96 14.53 0.41
CA PRO A 70 18.15 14.58 -0.79
C PRO A 70 18.23 13.24 -1.54
N MET A 71 17.10 12.77 -2.08
CA MET A 71 17.03 11.54 -2.88
C MET A 71 17.40 11.84 -4.35
N VAL A 72 18.66 11.58 -4.68
CA VAL A 72 19.28 11.69 -6.01
C VAL A 72 19.80 10.30 -6.45
N PRO A 73 19.66 9.94 -7.73
CA PRO A 73 20.27 8.78 -8.36
C PRO A 73 21.79 8.66 -8.20
N PRO A 74 22.33 7.44 -8.39
CA PRO A 74 21.60 6.19 -8.66
C PRO A 74 20.71 5.77 -7.49
N TYR A 75 19.49 5.34 -7.78
CA TYR A 75 18.52 4.88 -6.79
C TYR A 75 18.76 3.43 -6.40
N ASN A 76 18.42 3.11 -5.15
CA ASN A 76 18.37 1.75 -4.64
C ASN A 76 16.92 1.24 -4.66
N VAL A 77 16.62 0.31 -5.56
CA VAL A 77 15.27 -0.15 -5.87
C VAL A 77 15.09 -1.61 -5.45
N LEU A 78 14.01 -1.89 -4.73
CA LEU A 78 13.59 -3.25 -4.39
C LEU A 78 12.27 -3.55 -5.08
N ILE A 79 12.21 -4.63 -5.88
CA ILE A 79 11.00 -4.99 -6.62
C ILE A 79 10.57 -6.41 -6.24
N THR A 80 9.37 -6.57 -5.69
CA THR A 80 8.84 -7.89 -5.36
C THR A 80 8.22 -8.59 -6.58
N GLY A 81 8.36 -9.92 -6.70
CA GLY A 81 7.77 -10.68 -7.81
C GLY A 81 8.35 -10.34 -9.18
N SER A 82 9.66 -10.09 -9.25
CA SER A 82 10.35 -9.41 -10.36
C SER A 82 11.19 -10.32 -11.24
N THR A 83 10.99 -11.64 -11.19
CA THR A 83 11.72 -12.61 -12.02
C THR A 83 11.06 -12.86 -13.39
N LYS A 84 9.89 -12.27 -13.64
CA LYS A 84 9.21 -12.30 -14.94
C LYS A 84 8.24 -11.12 -15.11
N GLY A 85 7.70 -10.96 -16.32
CA GLY A 85 6.62 -10.02 -16.61
C GLY A 85 6.98 -8.57 -16.28
N ILE A 86 6.01 -7.82 -15.75
CA ILE A 86 6.15 -6.39 -15.47
C ILE A 86 7.30 -6.12 -14.49
N GLY A 87 7.42 -6.88 -13.41
CA GLY A 87 8.48 -6.66 -12.43
C GLY A 87 9.90 -6.86 -13.00
N TYR A 88 10.08 -7.81 -13.90
CA TYR A 88 11.37 -8.01 -14.59
C TYR A 88 11.66 -6.87 -15.59
N ALA A 89 10.64 -6.42 -16.32
CA ALA A 89 10.76 -5.28 -17.22
C ALA A 89 11.13 -3.99 -16.45
N LEU A 90 10.48 -3.75 -15.30
CA LEU A 90 10.83 -2.63 -14.42
C LEU A 90 12.28 -2.74 -13.93
N ALA A 91 12.72 -3.91 -13.49
CA ALA A 91 14.11 -4.13 -13.08
C ALA A 91 15.09 -3.75 -14.19
N LYS A 92 14.80 -4.14 -15.45
CA LYS A 92 15.61 -3.75 -16.61
C LYS A 92 15.64 -2.25 -16.83
N GLU A 93 14.52 -1.55 -16.73
CA GLU A 93 14.48 -0.10 -16.97
C GLU A 93 15.27 0.69 -15.91
N PHE A 94 15.18 0.29 -14.63
CA PHE A 94 16.04 0.88 -13.59
C PHE A 94 17.53 0.62 -13.83
N LEU A 95 17.89 -0.62 -14.19
CA LEU A 95 19.29 -0.96 -14.48
C LEU A 95 19.85 -0.21 -15.70
N LYS A 96 19.03 0.05 -16.73
CA LYS A 96 19.43 0.83 -17.92
C LYS A 96 19.85 2.26 -17.58
N VAL A 97 19.24 2.87 -16.56
CA VAL A 97 19.57 4.24 -16.14
C VAL A 97 20.66 4.30 -15.06
N GLY A 98 21.23 3.14 -14.69
CA GLY A 98 22.35 3.05 -13.74
C GLY A 98 21.93 2.85 -12.28
N ASP A 99 20.65 2.61 -12.01
CA ASP A 99 20.16 2.34 -10.67
C ASP A 99 20.54 0.93 -10.19
N ASN A 100 20.51 0.74 -8.88
CA ASN A 100 20.77 -0.54 -8.24
C ASN A 100 19.46 -1.26 -7.92
N VAL A 101 19.37 -2.55 -8.24
CA VAL A 101 18.12 -3.31 -8.13
C VAL A 101 18.29 -4.58 -7.31
N VAL A 102 17.42 -4.75 -6.31
CA VAL A 102 17.16 -6.03 -5.64
C VAL A 102 15.87 -6.62 -6.21
N ILE A 103 15.98 -7.79 -6.83
CA ILE A 103 14.84 -8.58 -7.29
C ILE A 103 14.52 -9.72 -6.32
N CYS A 104 13.24 -10.11 -6.24
CA CYS A 104 12.88 -11.29 -5.47
C CYS A 104 11.66 -12.02 -6.06
N SER A 105 11.61 -13.33 -5.81
CA SER A 105 10.42 -14.15 -6.07
C SER A 105 10.44 -15.40 -5.21
N ARG A 106 9.36 -16.18 -5.24
CA ARG A 106 9.20 -17.42 -4.47
C ARG A 106 10.03 -18.60 -4.99
N SER A 107 10.47 -18.59 -6.25
CA SER A 107 11.24 -19.69 -6.87
C SER A 107 12.71 -19.33 -6.92
N ALA A 108 13.54 -20.18 -6.33
CA ALA A 108 14.99 -20.04 -6.33
C ALA A 108 15.54 -20.06 -7.77
N GLU A 109 15.10 -21.01 -8.58
CA GLU A 109 15.58 -21.19 -9.95
C GLU A 109 15.28 -19.94 -10.80
N ARG A 110 14.10 -19.35 -10.62
CA ARG A 110 13.73 -18.11 -11.34
C ARG A 110 14.52 -16.90 -10.86
N VAL A 111 14.83 -16.81 -9.56
CA VAL A 111 15.68 -15.73 -9.05
C VAL A 111 17.08 -15.84 -9.62
N GLU A 112 17.69 -17.03 -9.56
CA GLU A 112 19.03 -17.28 -10.08
C GLU A 112 19.13 -16.98 -11.58
N SER A 113 18.18 -17.51 -12.37
CA SER A 113 18.14 -17.25 -13.81
C SER A 113 17.95 -15.77 -14.15
N ALA A 114 17.03 -15.08 -13.46
CA ALA A 114 16.79 -13.66 -13.68
C ALA A 114 18.02 -12.81 -13.31
N VAL A 115 18.66 -13.09 -12.17
CA VAL A 115 19.90 -12.39 -11.78
C VAL A 115 21.00 -12.62 -12.81
N LEU A 116 21.23 -13.87 -13.23
CA LEU A 116 22.27 -14.16 -14.23
C LEU A 116 22.04 -13.38 -15.52
N ASN A 117 20.80 -13.37 -16.02
CA ASN A 117 20.45 -12.64 -17.25
C ASN A 117 20.66 -11.12 -17.09
N LEU A 118 20.21 -10.54 -15.98
CA LEU A 118 20.37 -9.10 -15.72
C LEU A 118 21.85 -8.73 -15.54
N ARG A 119 22.65 -9.58 -14.90
CA ARG A 119 24.10 -9.36 -14.75
C ARG A 119 24.86 -9.42 -16.06
N ASN A 120 24.49 -10.35 -16.95
CA ASN A 120 25.08 -10.44 -18.28
C ASN A 120 24.82 -9.17 -19.10
N GLU A 121 23.69 -8.48 -18.88
CA GLU A 121 23.30 -7.28 -19.63
C GLU A 121 23.81 -5.98 -18.98
N PHE A 122 23.83 -5.88 -17.64
CA PHE A 122 24.06 -4.62 -16.91
C PHE A 122 25.24 -4.65 -15.93
N GLY A 123 25.92 -5.80 -15.76
CA GLY A 123 27.01 -5.98 -14.82
C GLY A 123 26.57 -6.50 -13.44
N GLU A 124 27.50 -7.15 -12.74
CA GLU A 124 27.22 -7.83 -11.46
C GLU A 124 26.98 -6.88 -10.28
N GLN A 125 27.50 -5.65 -10.39
CA GLN A 125 27.55 -4.66 -9.32
C GLN A 125 26.24 -3.91 -9.09
N HIS A 126 25.26 -4.03 -9.99
CA HIS A 126 24.00 -3.29 -9.90
C HIS A 126 22.78 -4.16 -9.56
N VAL A 127 22.92 -5.49 -9.53
CA VAL A 127 21.78 -6.38 -9.34
C VAL A 127 22.05 -7.55 -8.38
N TRP A 128 21.11 -7.75 -7.47
CA TRP A 128 21.07 -8.86 -6.54
C TRP A 128 19.69 -9.49 -6.50
N GLY A 129 19.64 -10.77 -6.14
CA GLY A 129 18.38 -11.49 -6.00
C GLY A 129 18.32 -12.28 -4.70
N MET A 130 17.12 -12.37 -4.14
CA MET A 130 16.83 -13.22 -2.98
C MET A 130 15.51 -13.95 -3.17
N VAL A 131 15.45 -15.20 -2.70
CA VAL A 131 14.18 -15.93 -2.59
C VAL A 131 13.34 -15.29 -1.49
N CYS A 132 12.11 -14.92 -1.82
CA CYS A 132 11.19 -14.33 -0.87
C CYS A 132 9.75 -14.71 -1.21
N ASP A 133 9.06 -15.30 -0.24
CA ASP A 133 7.62 -15.39 -0.24
C ASP A 133 7.00 -14.24 0.55
N VAL A 134 6.37 -13.31 -0.16
CA VAL A 134 5.72 -12.13 0.42
C VAL A 134 4.60 -12.48 1.40
N ARG A 135 4.06 -13.71 1.32
CA ARG A 135 3.03 -14.21 2.23
C ARG A 135 3.57 -14.46 3.65
N ASP A 136 4.89 -14.60 3.81
CA ASP A 136 5.54 -14.85 5.10
C ASP A 136 6.34 -13.63 5.56
N GLY A 137 5.96 -13.09 6.72
CA GLY A 137 6.64 -11.96 7.34
C GLY A 137 8.12 -12.21 7.65
N LYS A 138 8.52 -13.45 7.95
CA LYS A 138 9.94 -13.79 8.18
C LYS A 138 10.74 -13.67 6.89
N ASN A 139 10.17 -14.13 5.77
CA ASN A 139 10.77 -14.01 4.44
C ASN A 139 10.94 -12.55 4.03
N VAL A 140 9.93 -11.70 4.26
CA VAL A 140 10.01 -10.26 3.94
C VAL A 140 11.01 -9.54 4.85
N ASN A 141 11.06 -9.87 6.13
CA ASN A 141 12.05 -9.30 7.05
C ASN A 141 13.50 -9.71 6.68
N ALA A 142 13.69 -10.95 6.25
CA ALA A 142 14.97 -11.41 5.72
C ALA A 142 15.34 -10.66 4.41
N LEU A 143 14.36 -10.38 3.55
CA LEU A 143 14.55 -9.56 2.36
C LEU A 143 14.97 -8.12 2.70
N VAL A 144 14.39 -7.50 3.73
CA VAL A 144 14.86 -6.19 4.24
C VAL A 144 16.32 -6.27 4.66
N SER A 145 16.67 -7.29 5.45
CA SER A 145 18.03 -7.46 5.94
C SER A 145 19.04 -7.66 4.80
N PHE A 146 18.66 -8.46 3.80
CA PHE A 146 19.45 -8.66 2.59
C PHE A 146 19.63 -7.36 1.79
N ALA A 147 18.55 -6.62 1.57
CA ALA A 147 18.57 -5.34 0.86
C ALA A 147 19.48 -4.32 1.56
N CYS A 148 19.37 -4.19 2.89
CA CYS A 148 20.26 -3.33 3.67
C CYS A 148 21.72 -3.80 3.61
N ALA A 149 21.98 -5.10 3.62
CA ALA A 149 23.34 -5.63 3.51
C ALA A 149 23.99 -5.34 2.14
N LYS A 150 23.19 -5.27 1.06
CA LYS A 150 23.69 -4.98 -0.30
C LYS A 150 23.75 -3.49 -0.61
N LEU A 151 22.71 -2.74 -0.23
CA LEU A 151 22.48 -1.37 -0.67
C LEU A 151 22.55 -0.32 0.44
N LYS A 152 22.64 -0.74 1.71
CA LYS A 152 22.58 0.08 2.94
C LYS A 152 21.20 0.69 3.22
N TYR A 153 20.52 1.18 2.19
CA TYR A 153 19.16 1.72 2.23
C TYR A 153 18.41 1.43 0.92
N ILE A 154 17.08 1.53 0.96
CA ILE A 154 16.20 1.42 -0.22
C ILE A 154 15.48 2.74 -0.43
N ASP A 155 15.66 3.35 -1.59
CA ASP A 155 14.96 4.57 -1.99
C ASP A 155 13.55 4.23 -2.48
N LEU A 156 13.41 3.21 -3.33
CA LEU A 156 12.15 2.82 -3.97
C LEU A 156 11.80 1.36 -3.67
N TRP A 157 10.67 1.11 -3.01
CA TRP A 157 10.14 -0.25 -2.79
C TRP A 157 8.90 -0.46 -3.64
N ILE A 158 8.95 -1.39 -4.59
CA ILE A 158 7.87 -1.68 -5.52
C ILE A 158 7.22 -3.02 -5.15
N ASN A 159 6.01 -2.93 -4.60
CA ASN A 159 5.14 -4.07 -4.33
C ASN A 159 4.46 -4.53 -5.62
N ASN A 160 5.20 -5.32 -6.41
CA ASN A 160 4.75 -5.89 -7.68
C ASN A 160 4.29 -7.35 -7.58
N ALA A 161 4.71 -8.09 -6.55
CA ALA A 161 4.30 -9.47 -6.36
C ALA A 161 2.77 -9.60 -6.34
N GLY A 162 2.25 -10.49 -7.18
CA GLY A 162 0.83 -10.77 -7.28
C GLY A 162 0.59 -12.11 -7.94
N SER A 163 -0.52 -12.74 -7.58
CA SER A 163 -1.02 -13.96 -8.18
C SER A 163 -2.37 -13.70 -8.84
N ASN A 164 -2.56 -14.33 -9.99
CA ASN A 164 -3.84 -14.46 -10.69
C ASN A 164 -4.34 -15.91 -10.61
N ALA A 165 -3.97 -16.64 -9.54
CA ALA A 165 -4.01 -18.10 -9.33
C ALA A 165 -5.19 -18.90 -9.88
N TYR A 166 -6.31 -18.27 -10.24
CA TYR A 166 -7.49 -18.94 -10.75
C TYR A 166 -7.68 -18.76 -12.27
N SER A 167 -8.21 -19.79 -12.92
CA SER A 167 -8.73 -19.72 -14.29
C SER A 167 -9.94 -18.78 -14.39
N HIS A 168 -10.27 -18.28 -15.59
CA HIS A 168 -11.40 -17.36 -15.84
C HIS A 168 -12.77 -18.01 -15.56
N LYS A 169 -13.08 -18.26 -14.28
CA LYS A 169 -14.25 -19.02 -13.79
C LYS A 169 -15.04 -18.23 -12.75
N PRO A 170 -16.37 -18.46 -12.63
CA PRO A 170 -17.18 -17.87 -11.57
C PRO A 170 -16.62 -18.15 -10.17
N LEU A 171 -16.85 -17.23 -9.23
CA LEU A 171 -16.38 -17.39 -7.84
C LEU A 171 -16.89 -18.68 -7.19
N ALA A 172 -18.12 -19.08 -7.51
CA ALA A 172 -18.74 -20.30 -7.00
C ALA A 172 -18.05 -21.60 -7.44
N GLU A 173 -17.16 -21.55 -8.45
CA GLU A 173 -16.39 -22.69 -8.97
C GLU A 173 -14.90 -22.59 -8.59
N THR A 174 -14.50 -21.57 -7.85
CA THR A 174 -13.11 -21.38 -7.42
C THR A 174 -12.83 -22.20 -6.17
N SER A 175 -11.71 -22.91 -6.15
CA SER A 175 -11.33 -23.70 -4.97
C SER A 175 -10.85 -22.82 -3.84
N ASP A 176 -10.89 -23.33 -2.61
CA ASP A 176 -10.39 -22.62 -1.44
C ASP A 176 -8.89 -22.31 -1.58
N GLU A 177 -8.10 -23.21 -2.19
CA GLU A 177 -6.67 -23.00 -2.41
C GLU A 177 -6.40 -21.81 -3.33
N ASP A 178 -7.15 -21.70 -4.44
CA ASP A 178 -7.04 -20.60 -5.39
C ASP A 178 -7.41 -19.26 -4.72
N LEU A 179 -8.48 -19.25 -3.92
CA LEU A 179 -8.93 -18.08 -3.15
C LEU A 179 -7.90 -17.67 -2.10
N MET A 180 -7.35 -18.64 -1.37
CA MET A 180 -6.32 -18.39 -0.37
C MET A 180 -5.04 -17.89 -1.01
N GLU A 181 -4.61 -18.44 -2.16
CA GLU A 181 -3.41 -17.95 -2.84
C GLU A 181 -3.56 -16.50 -3.28
N VAL A 182 -4.68 -16.13 -3.92
CA VAL A 182 -4.86 -14.76 -4.42
C VAL A 182 -4.94 -13.75 -3.27
N VAL A 183 -5.69 -14.06 -2.21
CA VAL A 183 -5.83 -13.17 -1.05
C VAL A 183 -4.51 -13.04 -0.28
N THR A 184 -3.85 -14.17 0.00
CA THR A 184 -2.60 -14.14 0.77
C THR A 184 -1.48 -13.45 0.00
N THR A 185 -1.39 -13.64 -1.32
CA THR A 185 -0.35 -12.99 -2.12
C THR A 185 -0.63 -11.50 -2.33
N ASN A 186 -1.83 -11.15 -2.80
CA ASN A 186 -2.12 -9.80 -3.28
C ASN A 186 -2.50 -8.82 -2.17
N THR A 187 -3.06 -9.32 -1.07
CA THR A 187 -3.56 -8.49 0.03
C THR A 187 -2.68 -8.64 1.27
N LEU A 188 -2.57 -9.84 1.84
CA LEU A 188 -1.74 -10.04 3.05
C LEU A 188 -0.27 -9.75 2.75
N GLY A 189 0.27 -10.28 1.65
CA GLY A 189 1.66 -10.07 1.28
C GLY A 189 1.97 -8.59 1.02
N LEU A 190 1.05 -7.87 0.38
CA LEU A 190 1.15 -6.42 0.23
C LEU A 190 1.20 -5.69 1.57
N MET A 191 0.32 -6.05 2.52
CA MET A 191 0.31 -5.44 3.86
C MET A 191 1.62 -5.70 4.61
N ILE A 192 2.14 -6.94 4.55
CA ILE A 192 3.42 -7.31 5.15
C ILE A 192 4.55 -6.48 4.54
N CYS A 193 4.63 -6.42 3.21
CA CYS A 193 5.67 -5.63 2.55
C CYS A 193 5.57 -4.14 2.86
N CYS A 194 4.37 -3.55 2.88
CA CYS A 194 4.20 -2.16 3.29
C CYS A 194 4.68 -1.93 4.72
N ARG A 195 4.31 -2.79 5.67
CA ARG A 195 4.73 -2.69 7.07
C ARG A 195 6.26 -2.72 7.20
N GLU A 196 6.91 -3.71 6.57
CA GLU A 196 8.37 -3.85 6.64
C GLU A 196 9.10 -2.69 5.93
N ALA A 197 8.59 -2.25 4.78
CA ALA A 197 9.13 -1.11 4.05
C ALA A 197 9.03 0.18 4.87
N ILE A 198 7.86 0.46 5.47
CA ILE A 198 7.65 1.64 6.34
C ILE A 198 8.61 1.58 7.53
N ASN A 199 8.70 0.44 8.22
CA ASN A 199 9.59 0.27 9.38
C ASN A 199 11.07 0.50 9.04
N MET A 200 11.51 0.07 7.86
CA MET A 200 12.86 0.31 7.37
C MET A 200 13.06 1.77 6.97
N MET A 201 12.24 2.29 6.06
CA MET A 201 12.40 3.61 5.45
C MET A 201 12.29 4.77 6.45
N GLN A 202 11.49 4.63 7.51
CA GLN A 202 11.42 5.64 8.58
C GLN A 202 12.75 5.85 9.30
N ARG A 203 13.61 4.83 9.34
CA ARG A 203 14.92 4.85 10.01
C ARG A 203 16.05 5.27 9.08
N GLN A 204 15.77 5.44 7.78
CA GLN A 204 16.77 5.85 6.79
C GLN A 204 16.92 7.38 6.79
N PRO A 205 18.13 7.90 6.57
CA PRO A 205 18.37 9.35 6.52
C PRO A 205 17.61 10.05 5.38
N ARG A 206 17.37 9.34 4.27
CA ARG A 206 16.69 9.84 3.05
C ARG A 206 15.19 9.52 3.00
N GLY A 207 14.67 8.76 3.96
CA GLY A 207 13.31 8.23 3.85
C GLY A 207 13.15 7.19 2.74
N GLY A 208 11.99 7.14 2.09
CA GLY A 208 11.74 6.21 0.98
C GLY A 208 10.34 6.31 0.36
N HIS A 209 10.19 5.73 -0.83
CA HIS A 209 8.95 5.69 -1.59
C HIS A 209 8.48 4.25 -1.81
N ILE A 210 7.24 3.95 -1.43
CA ILE A 210 6.61 2.64 -1.61
C ILE A 210 5.61 2.75 -2.76
N PHE A 211 5.71 1.88 -3.75
CA PHE A 211 4.80 1.82 -4.90
C PHE A 211 4.01 0.52 -4.87
N ASN A 212 2.70 0.61 -4.79
CA ASN A 212 1.81 -0.54 -4.79
C ASN A 212 1.21 -0.75 -6.19
N MET A 213 1.49 -1.90 -6.81
CA MET A 213 0.99 -2.21 -8.14
C MET A 213 -0.50 -2.53 -8.11
N ASP A 214 -1.32 -1.70 -8.77
CA ASP A 214 -2.74 -1.98 -8.93
C ASP A 214 -3.01 -2.93 -10.12
N GLY A 215 -4.26 -3.01 -10.58
CA GLY A 215 -4.66 -3.87 -11.69
C GLY A 215 -6.17 -3.86 -11.88
N ALA A 216 -6.67 -4.71 -12.77
CA ALA A 216 -8.10 -4.79 -13.07
C ALA A 216 -8.95 -4.93 -11.79
N GLY A 217 -9.98 -4.08 -11.67
CA GLY A 217 -10.84 -3.98 -10.49
C GLY A 217 -10.40 -2.94 -9.45
N SER A 218 -9.21 -2.33 -9.58
CA SER A 218 -8.75 -1.26 -8.67
C SER A 218 -9.66 -0.03 -8.72
N ASP A 219 -10.23 0.28 -9.88
CA ASP A 219 -11.19 1.36 -10.10
C ASP A 219 -12.55 1.14 -9.41
N GLY A 220 -12.83 -0.10 -8.99
CA GLY A 220 -14.08 -0.51 -8.35
C GLY A 220 -15.15 -0.97 -9.34
N ARG A 221 -14.83 -1.11 -10.63
CA ARG A 221 -15.73 -1.73 -11.61
C ARG A 221 -15.85 -3.24 -11.35
N PRO A 222 -17.02 -3.85 -11.61
CA PRO A 222 -17.20 -5.29 -11.46
C PRO A 222 -16.23 -6.09 -12.35
N THR A 223 -15.65 -7.15 -11.80
CA THR A 223 -14.75 -8.06 -12.51
C THR A 223 -15.34 -9.47 -12.54
N PRO A 224 -16.40 -9.72 -13.36
CA PRO A 224 -17.00 -11.05 -13.44
C PRO A 224 -15.94 -12.08 -13.84
N ARG A 225 -16.00 -13.27 -13.22
CA ARG A 225 -15.01 -14.35 -13.39
C ARG A 225 -13.59 -14.01 -12.90
N PHE A 226 -13.42 -12.82 -12.31
CA PHE A 226 -12.25 -12.40 -11.55
C PHE A 226 -12.62 -11.69 -10.24
N ALA A 227 -13.68 -12.14 -9.57
CA ALA A 227 -14.22 -11.42 -8.41
C ALA A 227 -13.19 -11.30 -7.27
N ALA A 228 -12.50 -12.40 -6.93
CA ALA A 228 -11.50 -12.39 -5.85
C ALA A 228 -10.30 -11.48 -6.17
N TYR A 229 -9.68 -11.60 -7.35
CA TYR A 229 -8.58 -10.71 -7.76
C TYR A 229 -9.02 -9.26 -7.79
N GLY A 230 -10.16 -8.95 -8.41
CA GLY A 230 -10.68 -7.58 -8.47
C GLY A 230 -10.88 -6.99 -7.07
N ALA A 231 -11.41 -7.79 -6.14
CA ALA A 231 -11.49 -7.39 -4.73
C ALA A 231 -10.11 -7.15 -4.11
N THR A 232 -9.13 -8.01 -4.35
CA THR A 232 -7.74 -7.77 -3.89
C THR A 232 -7.14 -6.50 -4.50
N LYS A 233 -7.36 -6.22 -5.79
CA LYS A 233 -6.86 -5.00 -6.43
C LYS A 233 -7.58 -3.74 -5.97
N ARG A 234 -8.87 -3.82 -5.62
CA ARG A 234 -9.54 -2.73 -4.93
C ARG A 234 -8.97 -2.50 -3.54
N SER A 235 -8.57 -3.56 -2.84
CA SER A 235 -7.93 -3.45 -1.51
C SER A 235 -6.62 -2.65 -1.57
N VAL A 236 -5.85 -2.73 -2.66
CA VAL A 236 -4.62 -1.94 -2.87
C VAL A 236 -4.90 -0.45 -2.74
N VAL A 237 -5.93 0.04 -3.43
CA VAL A 237 -6.29 1.47 -3.46
C VAL A 237 -6.68 1.95 -2.07
N HIS A 238 -7.48 1.15 -1.35
CA HIS A 238 -7.90 1.50 -0.01
C HIS A 238 -6.71 1.48 0.97
N LEU A 239 -5.92 0.40 0.96
CA LEU A 239 -4.74 0.26 1.81
C LEU A 239 -3.78 1.42 1.62
N THR A 240 -3.45 1.80 0.37
CA THR A 240 -2.56 2.93 0.11
C THR A 240 -3.09 4.24 0.71
N LYS A 241 -4.39 4.52 0.55
CA LYS A 241 -5.00 5.74 1.12
C LYS A 241 -4.99 5.72 2.66
N SER A 242 -5.24 4.56 3.27
CA SER A 242 -5.17 4.41 4.72
C SER A 242 -3.76 4.62 5.23
N LEU A 243 -2.76 4.00 4.61
CA LEU A 243 -1.35 4.19 4.98
C LEU A 243 -0.89 5.64 4.80
N GLN A 244 -1.30 6.33 3.74
CA GLN A 244 -1.03 7.76 3.56
C GLN A 244 -1.60 8.60 4.72
N ALA A 245 -2.85 8.32 5.14
CA ALA A 245 -3.48 9.00 6.25
C ALA A 245 -2.80 8.67 7.59
N GLU A 246 -2.44 7.41 7.83
CA GLU A 246 -1.70 6.98 9.02
C GLU A 246 -0.34 7.68 9.12
N LEU A 247 0.44 7.70 8.02
CA LEU A 247 1.73 8.39 7.97
C LEU A 247 1.57 9.89 8.25
N GLN A 248 0.50 10.52 7.77
CA GLN A 248 0.20 11.91 8.07
C GLN A 248 -0.16 12.11 9.55
N MET A 249 -0.99 11.24 10.15
CA MET A 249 -1.38 11.32 11.56
C MET A 249 -0.19 11.14 12.51
N HIS A 250 0.77 10.31 12.13
CA HIS A 250 2.01 10.09 12.88
C HIS A 250 3.14 11.06 12.50
N GLU A 251 2.86 12.08 11.67
CA GLU A 251 3.82 13.08 11.20
C GLU A 251 5.07 12.48 10.52
N VAL A 252 4.95 11.26 9.97
CA VAL A 252 6.00 10.58 9.23
C VAL A 252 6.09 11.17 7.83
N LYS A 253 6.85 12.24 7.68
CA LYS A 253 7.03 12.89 6.37
C LYS A 253 8.07 12.18 5.48
N SER A 254 8.83 11.22 6.00
CA SER A 254 10.00 10.61 5.32
C SER A 254 9.62 9.45 4.41
N VAL A 255 8.44 8.87 4.63
CA VAL A 255 7.96 7.73 3.84
C VAL A 255 6.75 8.16 3.05
N MET A 256 6.76 7.88 1.75
CA MET A 256 5.65 8.17 0.86
C MET A 256 5.12 6.87 0.25
N VAL A 257 3.81 6.70 0.22
CA VAL A 257 3.16 5.51 -0.36
C VAL A 257 2.35 5.93 -1.57
N HIS A 258 2.49 5.21 -2.67
CA HIS A 258 1.94 5.52 -3.99
C HIS A 258 1.23 4.31 -4.59
N ILE A 259 0.36 4.57 -5.56
CA ILE A 259 -0.22 3.54 -6.41
C ILE A 259 0.45 3.65 -7.78
N LEU A 260 0.86 2.51 -8.33
CA LEU A 260 1.38 2.42 -9.69
C LEU A 260 0.43 1.56 -10.52
N SER A 261 -0.13 2.14 -11.58
CA SER A 261 -1.01 1.43 -12.51
C SER A 261 -0.34 1.19 -13.85
N PRO A 262 -0.08 -0.06 -14.24
CA PRO A 262 0.44 -0.37 -15.56
C PRO A 262 -0.63 -0.20 -16.67
N GLY A 263 -1.90 -0.02 -16.31
CA GLY A 263 -3.09 -0.12 -17.18
C GLY A 263 -3.31 0.97 -18.24
N MET A 264 -2.35 1.89 -18.45
CA MET A 264 -2.39 2.87 -19.55
C MET A 264 -1.11 2.87 -20.40
N VAL A 265 -0.13 2.00 -20.10
CA VAL A 265 1.20 2.06 -20.74
C VAL A 265 1.29 1.15 -21.97
N THR A 266 0.37 0.20 -22.17
CA THR A 266 0.42 -0.74 -23.31
C THR A 266 -0.54 -0.45 -24.46
N THR A 267 -1.60 0.36 -24.28
CA THR A 267 -2.56 0.63 -25.36
C THR A 267 -2.36 1.97 -26.08
N ASP A 268 -1.86 3.02 -25.41
CA ASP A 268 -1.66 4.33 -26.06
C ASP A 268 -0.20 4.60 -26.45
N LEU A 269 0.77 4.04 -25.71
CA LEU A 269 2.20 4.16 -26.01
C LEU A 269 2.64 3.32 -27.22
N LEU A 270 1.79 2.41 -27.69
CA LEU A 270 1.97 1.65 -28.94
C LEU A 270 1.12 2.16 -30.11
N MET A 271 0.14 3.06 -29.89
CA MET A 271 -0.81 3.47 -30.95
C MET A 271 -0.97 4.98 -31.17
N SER A 272 -0.34 5.85 -30.37
CA SER A 272 -0.34 7.28 -30.70
C SER A 272 0.97 7.95 -30.32
N GLY A 273 1.69 8.43 -31.33
CA GLY A 273 2.78 9.38 -31.11
C GLY A 273 2.23 10.64 -30.44
N ALA A 274 2.45 10.80 -29.13
CA ALA A 274 1.94 11.92 -28.36
C ALA A 274 3.07 12.66 -27.63
N ASN A 275 3.43 13.77 -28.26
CA ASN A 275 4.34 14.79 -27.78
C ASN A 275 3.59 15.67 -26.76
N THR A 276 3.51 15.27 -25.49
CA THR A 276 2.82 16.08 -24.45
C THR A 276 3.45 15.89 -23.07
N LYS A 277 3.69 17.00 -22.37
CA LYS A 277 4.40 17.17 -21.09
C LYS A 277 4.00 16.21 -19.94
N GLN A 278 2.85 15.55 -20.01
CA GLN A 278 2.37 14.61 -18.98
C GLN A 278 2.93 13.19 -19.14
N ALA A 279 3.27 12.74 -20.36
CA ALA A 279 4.01 11.49 -20.56
C ALA A 279 5.43 11.57 -19.97
N LYS A 280 6.01 12.78 -19.95
CA LYS A 280 7.30 13.06 -19.29
C LYS A 280 7.24 12.91 -17.77
N PHE A 281 6.07 13.07 -17.12
CA PHE A 281 5.95 12.93 -15.67
C PHE A 281 6.10 11.47 -15.21
N PHE A 282 5.51 10.51 -15.93
CA PHE A 282 5.70 9.08 -15.64
C PHE A 282 7.12 8.60 -15.93
N ILE A 283 7.78 9.20 -16.93
CA ILE A 283 9.19 8.93 -17.26
C ILE A 283 10.13 9.59 -16.22
N ASN A 284 9.80 10.78 -15.70
CA ASN A 284 10.63 11.49 -14.69
C ASN A 284 10.56 10.92 -13.28
N ILE A 285 9.47 10.23 -12.89
CA ILE A 285 9.44 9.51 -11.60
C ILE A 285 10.52 8.41 -11.56
N LEU A 286 10.99 7.95 -12.74
CA LEU A 286 12.07 6.99 -12.90
C LEU A 286 13.44 7.66 -13.20
N ALA A 287 13.55 9.00 -13.21
CA ALA A 287 14.80 9.71 -13.50
C ALA A 287 14.86 11.14 -12.88
N GLU A 288 15.37 11.25 -11.63
CA GLU A 288 16.19 12.35 -11.04
C GLU A 288 15.64 13.83 -10.96
N PRO A 289 15.99 14.68 -9.95
CA PRO A 289 15.64 14.65 -8.53
C PRO A 289 15.11 16.07 -8.06
N PRO A 290 15.24 16.56 -6.79
CA PRO A 290 14.17 17.30 -6.11
C PRO A 290 14.45 18.81 -5.97
N GLU A 291 13.61 19.67 -6.51
CA GLU A 291 13.60 21.07 -6.11
C GLU A 291 12.21 21.55 -5.67
N VAL A 292 12.12 21.63 -4.34
CA VAL A 292 11.47 22.67 -3.52
C VAL A 292 10.00 23.00 -3.80
N GLY A 293 9.16 22.65 -2.81
CA GLY A 293 8.17 23.59 -2.28
C GLY A 293 6.76 23.55 -2.88
N GLU A 294 5.80 23.50 -1.95
CA GLU A 294 4.43 24.00 -2.07
C GLU A 294 3.36 23.19 -2.84
N ILE A 295 2.54 22.49 -2.04
CA ILE A 295 1.11 22.75 -1.83
C ILE A 295 0.15 22.79 -3.06
N THR A 296 -0.95 22.06 -2.87
CA THR A 296 -2.31 22.17 -3.45
C THR A 296 -2.66 21.56 -4.82
N SER A 297 -3.49 20.52 -4.73
CA SER A 297 -4.88 20.48 -5.23
C SER A 297 -5.18 21.08 -6.60
N LEU A 298 -5.59 20.22 -7.52
CA LEU A 298 -6.74 20.47 -8.40
C LEU A 298 -7.40 19.14 -8.80
N LYS A 299 -8.57 18.86 -8.20
CA LYS A 299 -9.60 18.02 -8.81
C LYS A 299 -10.04 18.70 -10.10
N SER A 300 -10.29 17.97 -11.18
CA SER A 300 -11.62 17.86 -11.84
C SER A 300 -11.58 17.25 -13.25
N HIS A 301 -12.47 16.26 -13.43
CA HIS A 301 -13.29 15.97 -14.61
C HIS A 301 -12.70 15.42 -15.92
N ALA A 302 -13.55 14.58 -16.53
CA ALA A 302 -13.55 14.01 -17.89
C ALA A 302 -12.68 12.75 -18.08
N LEU A 303 -13.16 11.64 -18.66
CA LEU A 303 -14.45 11.29 -19.26
C LEU A 303 -14.53 9.74 -19.35
N MET A 304 -15.75 9.22 -19.52
CA MET A 304 -16.10 7.86 -19.99
C MET A 304 -15.13 7.36 -21.08
N VAL A 305 -14.67 6.10 -21.11
CA VAL A 305 -15.40 4.83 -21.29
C VAL A 305 -14.70 3.73 -20.48
#